data_AF-A0A353R6N4-F1
#
_entry.id   AF-A0A353R6N4-F1
#
_cell.length_a   1.000
_cell.length_b   1.000
_cell.length_c   1.000
_cell.angle_alpha   90.00
_cell.angle_beta   90.00
_cell.angle_gamma   90.00
#
_symmetry.space_group_name_H-M   'P 1'
#
loop_
_entity.id
_entity.type
_entity.pdbx_description
1 polymer ?
#
loop_
_entity_poly.entity_id
_entity_poly.type
_entity_poly.pdbx_seq_one_letter_code
_entity_poly.pdbx_strand_id
1 'polypeptide(L)'
;MISTRSKKTYSAPVTMNREMTIALSSLKPMTQTLLMPKKIWTKIKNLPEPTLLLLLSLVIGLFSGLAAVTLKYSIEFVKDLLTTHMSIQAESLAYFLLPGTGMLLSLLFVRYFVKDNISHGVTRVLESISVNKSLIKPHNCYSSVISSALTIGFGGSVGAEAPIVYTGAAIGSNVGRSLGLNYRSVTLLVCCGAASAIAGIFNAPLAGVLFCFEILLFNLTIGSLIPLLTASITATVVSSLVMGEGVSFTSTTAPFLTSNIPYYLILGVVCGFVSIFFIRTTLMMESRITRISNTYTRWAISALALGTLILLFPPLYGEGCGSLTALLNNNVEVAVDSLIYGSLSRNAWFIPVFFTAVLLLKVFAMSFTNAGGGVGGTFGPTLYMGGILGFVIARSFNLIGVPGLPESNFALVGMAGLMAGVMKAPMTAIFLIAEITGGYELLVPLIITSVCSFVTARGIEPYSIYTKRIAREGKLLTL
;
A
#
# COMPACT_ATOMS: atom_id res chain seq x y z
N MET A 1 -17.97 16.59 -98.81
CA MET A 1 -16.64 15.94 -98.67
C MET A 1 -16.79 14.81 -97.66
N ILE A 2 -17.09 13.58 -98.13
CA ILE A 2 -16.13 12.46 -98.34
C ILE A 2 -15.63 11.93 -96.97
N SER A 3 -16.25 10.86 -96.44
CA SER A 3 -15.77 9.46 -96.46
C SER A 3 -14.79 9.16 -95.30
N THR A 4 -15.03 8.20 -94.40
CA THR A 4 -14.70 6.77 -94.62
C THR A 4 -15.05 5.88 -93.41
N ARG A 5 -15.68 4.72 -93.68
CA ARG A 5 -15.49 3.32 -93.15
C ARG A 5 -14.89 3.11 -91.74
N SER A 6 -15.56 2.40 -90.81
CA SER A 6 -15.76 0.92 -90.68
C SER A 6 -14.51 0.06 -90.41
N LYS A 7 -14.48 -0.63 -89.24
CA LYS A 7 -14.02 -2.03 -89.00
C LYS A 7 -14.44 -2.44 -87.55
N LYS A 8 -15.47 -3.27 -87.33
CA LYS A 8 -15.48 -4.76 -87.20
C LYS A 8 -14.50 -5.32 -86.14
N THR A 9 -15.01 -5.68 -84.95
CA THR A 9 -15.40 -7.04 -84.43
C THR A 9 -14.26 -7.81 -83.77
N TYR A 10 -14.43 -8.22 -82.49
CA TYR A 10 -14.06 -9.56 -82.00
C TYR A 10 -14.88 -9.96 -80.75
N SER A 11 -15.58 -11.10 -80.90
CA SER A 11 -16.04 -12.14 -79.97
C SER A 11 -16.00 -11.98 -78.43
N ALA A 12 -17.13 -12.37 -77.82
CA ALA A 12 -17.41 -12.70 -76.41
C ALA A 12 -16.59 -13.90 -75.85
N PRO A 13 -16.93 -14.51 -74.69
CA PRO A 13 -17.41 -14.05 -73.37
C PRO A 13 -16.43 -14.54 -72.25
N VAL A 14 -16.86 -14.60 -70.98
CA VAL A 14 -16.52 -15.65 -69.97
C VAL A 14 -16.11 -15.08 -68.59
N THR A 15 -17.07 -15.18 -67.66
CA THR A 15 -16.93 -15.47 -66.22
C THR A 15 -15.90 -14.70 -65.39
N MET A 16 -16.31 -13.61 -64.72
CA MET A 16 -15.60 -13.18 -63.50
C MET A 16 -16.46 -12.30 -62.57
N ASN A 17 -17.68 -12.72 -62.23
CA ASN A 17 -18.57 -11.92 -61.37
C ASN A 17 -19.18 -12.66 -60.17
N ARG A 18 -18.59 -13.79 -59.75
CA ARG A 18 -19.03 -14.52 -58.55
C ARG A 18 -18.02 -14.54 -57.40
N GLU A 19 -16.73 -14.44 -57.67
CA GLU A 19 -15.71 -14.48 -56.61
C GLU A 19 -15.50 -13.13 -55.91
N MET A 20 -15.69 -12.01 -56.62
CA MET A 20 -15.52 -10.67 -56.05
C MET A 20 -16.66 -10.28 -55.09
N THR A 21 -17.86 -10.83 -55.29
CA THR A 21 -19.02 -10.61 -54.42
C THR A 21 -18.93 -11.43 -53.12
N ILE A 22 -18.28 -12.61 -53.17
CA ILE A 22 -18.05 -13.45 -51.99
C ILE A 22 -16.91 -12.85 -51.13
N ALA A 23 -15.86 -12.29 -51.74
CA ALA A 23 -14.76 -11.63 -51.03
C ALA A 23 -15.17 -10.33 -50.30
N LEU A 24 -16.18 -9.60 -50.79
CA LEU A 24 -16.70 -8.40 -50.11
C LEU A 24 -17.69 -8.73 -48.96
N SER A 25 -18.23 -9.95 -48.93
CA SER A 25 -19.12 -10.41 -47.84
C SER A 25 -18.35 -10.95 -46.63
N SER A 26 -17.11 -11.44 -46.83
CA SER A 26 -16.23 -11.96 -45.78
C SER A 26 -15.36 -10.90 -45.07
N LEU A 27 -15.35 -9.65 -45.55
CA LEU A 27 -14.68 -8.50 -44.92
C LEU A 27 -15.58 -7.67 -43.97
N LYS A 28 -16.90 -7.92 -43.96
CA LYS A 28 -17.84 -7.31 -43.00
C LYS A 28 -17.65 -7.74 -41.53
N PRO A 29 -17.32 -8.99 -41.18
CA PRO A 29 -17.16 -9.35 -39.77
C PRO A 29 -15.90 -8.76 -39.12
N MET A 30 -14.88 -8.40 -39.91
CA MET A 30 -13.60 -7.89 -39.40
C MET A 30 -13.60 -6.37 -39.11
N THR A 31 -14.50 -5.62 -39.75
CA THR A 31 -14.71 -4.18 -39.45
C THR A 31 -15.69 -3.96 -38.28
N GLN A 32 -16.58 -4.92 -38.00
CA GLN A 32 -17.51 -4.85 -36.86
C GLN A 32 -16.79 -5.01 -35.51
N THR A 33 -15.74 -5.83 -35.42
CA THR A 33 -14.94 -6.06 -34.20
C THR A 33 -14.17 -4.81 -33.73
N LEU A 34 -13.76 -3.93 -34.65
CA LEU A 34 -13.12 -2.64 -34.34
C LEU A 34 -14.14 -1.51 -34.06
N LEU A 35 -15.37 -1.64 -34.54
CA LEU A 35 -16.47 -0.68 -34.30
C LEU A 35 -17.22 -0.94 -32.99
N MET A 36 -17.24 -2.18 -32.51
CA MET A 36 -17.83 -2.57 -31.22
C MET A 36 -17.26 -1.79 -30.01
N PRO A 37 -15.93 -1.68 -29.81
CA PRO A 37 -15.40 -0.90 -28.69
C PRO A 37 -15.75 0.58 -28.79
N LYS A 38 -15.76 1.18 -30.00
CA LYS A 38 -16.16 2.58 -30.19
C LYS A 38 -17.66 2.82 -29.91
N LYS A 39 -18.53 1.89 -30.31
CA LYS A 39 -19.99 1.98 -30.02
C LYS A 39 -20.30 1.79 -28.54
N ILE A 40 -19.60 0.89 -27.86
CA ILE A 40 -19.74 0.71 -26.42
C ILE A 40 -19.22 1.95 -25.68
N TRP A 41 -18.08 2.50 -26.11
CA TRP A 41 -17.49 3.71 -25.56
C TRP A 41 -18.40 4.94 -25.67
N THR A 42 -19.03 5.16 -26.83
CA THR A 42 -19.97 6.26 -27.01
C THR A 42 -21.25 6.06 -26.20
N LYS A 43 -21.72 4.81 -26.06
CA LYS A 43 -22.91 4.49 -25.25
C LYS A 43 -22.66 4.66 -23.75
N ILE A 44 -21.46 4.31 -23.27
CA ILE A 44 -21.02 4.54 -21.87
C ILE A 44 -20.95 6.04 -21.56
N LYS A 45 -20.40 6.84 -22.48
CA LYS A 45 -20.29 8.30 -22.29
C LYS A 45 -21.65 9.01 -22.17
N ASN A 46 -22.71 8.41 -22.72
CA ASN A 46 -24.06 8.96 -22.72
C ASN A 46 -24.91 8.55 -21.51
N LEU A 47 -24.37 7.78 -20.56
CA LEU A 47 -25.07 7.41 -19.34
C LEU A 47 -25.18 8.60 -18.37
N PRO A 48 -26.22 8.63 -17.51
CA PRO A 48 -26.29 9.62 -16.44
C PRO A 48 -25.08 9.50 -15.51
N GLU A 49 -24.53 10.65 -15.10
CA GLU A 49 -23.25 10.74 -14.36
C GLU A 49 -23.18 9.82 -13.12
N PRO A 50 -24.22 9.70 -12.27
CA PRO A 50 -24.17 8.80 -11.10
C PRO A 50 -24.02 7.32 -11.48
N THR A 51 -24.74 6.87 -12.51
CA THR A 51 -24.68 5.48 -13.01
C THR A 51 -23.35 5.21 -13.71
N LEU A 52 -22.84 6.19 -14.44
CA LEU A 52 -21.52 6.10 -15.06
C LEU A 52 -20.43 5.94 -13.99
N LEU A 53 -20.44 6.77 -12.96
CA LEU A 53 -19.47 6.70 -11.86
C LEU A 53 -19.50 5.36 -11.12
N LEU A 54 -20.71 4.80 -10.91
CA LEU A 54 -20.88 3.48 -10.30
C LEU A 54 -20.33 2.34 -11.17
N LEU A 55 -20.54 2.40 -12.49
CA LEU A 55 -19.97 1.42 -13.41
C LEU A 55 -18.44 1.51 -13.42
N LEU A 56 -17.90 2.73 -13.44
CA LEU A 56 -16.46 2.96 -13.43
C LEU A 56 -15.81 2.56 -12.12
N SER A 57 -16.46 2.77 -10.97
CA SER A 57 -15.93 2.34 -9.68
C SER A 57 -15.80 0.82 -9.60
N LEU A 58 -16.74 0.05 -10.18
CA LEU A 58 -16.61 -1.41 -10.30
C LEU A 58 -15.40 -1.81 -11.14
N VAL A 59 -15.22 -1.17 -12.31
CA VAL A 59 -14.08 -1.46 -13.21
C VAL A 59 -12.75 -1.10 -12.53
N ILE A 60 -12.68 0.06 -11.87
CA ILE A 60 -11.49 0.50 -11.14
C ILE A 60 -11.19 -0.43 -9.99
N GLY A 61 -12.20 -0.85 -9.22
CA GLY A 61 -12.04 -1.79 -8.11
C GLY A 61 -11.48 -3.14 -8.58
N LEU A 62 -11.97 -3.65 -9.72
CA LEU A 62 -11.41 -4.86 -10.35
C LEU A 62 -9.92 -4.70 -10.68
N PHE A 63 -9.54 -3.66 -11.43
CA PHE A 63 -8.14 -3.48 -11.84
C PHE A 63 -7.22 -3.13 -10.68
N SER A 64 -7.68 -2.32 -9.73
CA SER A 64 -6.92 -1.96 -8.54
C SER A 64 -6.75 -3.14 -7.58
N GLY A 65 -7.77 -4.01 -7.44
CA GLY A 65 -7.68 -5.25 -6.69
C GLY A 65 -6.67 -6.21 -7.32
N LEU A 66 -6.72 -6.40 -8.64
CA LEU A 66 -5.73 -7.19 -9.37
C LEU A 66 -4.31 -6.62 -9.22
N ALA A 67 -4.15 -5.30 -9.23
CA ALA A 67 -2.86 -4.68 -9.00
C ALA A 67 -2.33 -4.96 -7.57
N ALA A 68 -3.20 -4.95 -6.56
CA ALA A 68 -2.84 -5.25 -5.17
C ALA A 68 -2.38 -6.71 -5.01
N VAL A 69 -3.15 -7.63 -5.60
CA VAL A 69 -2.82 -9.05 -5.66
C VAL A 69 -1.48 -9.28 -6.36
N THR A 70 -1.29 -8.65 -7.52
CA THR A 70 -0.05 -8.76 -8.32
C THR A 70 1.16 -8.27 -7.53
N LEU A 71 1.05 -7.15 -6.79
CA LEU A 71 2.14 -6.63 -5.98
C LEU A 71 2.56 -7.61 -4.90
N LYS A 72 1.60 -8.15 -4.14
CA LYS A 72 1.90 -9.08 -3.04
C LYS A 72 2.51 -10.39 -3.56
N TYR A 73 1.96 -10.98 -4.63
CA TYR A 73 2.58 -12.16 -5.25
C TYR A 73 3.98 -11.86 -5.80
N SER A 74 4.21 -10.66 -6.33
CA SER A 74 5.56 -10.27 -6.81
C SER A 74 6.55 -10.16 -5.65
N ILE A 75 6.12 -9.64 -4.50
CA ILE A 75 6.94 -9.56 -3.28
C ILE A 75 7.25 -10.97 -2.76
N GLU A 76 6.24 -11.83 -2.65
CA GLU A 76 6.38 -13.22 -2.20
C GLU A 76 7.27 -14.02 -3.15
N PHE A 77 7.08 -13.89 -4.47
CA PHE A 77 7.91 -14.55 -5.46
C PHE A 77 9.38 -14.15 -5.37
N VAL A 78 9.69 -12.86 -5.22
CA VAL A 78 11.07 -12.39 -5.05
C VAL A 78 11.65 -12.92 -3.73
N LYS A 79 10.86 -12.88 -2.64
CA LYS A 79 11.30 -13.41 -1.34
C LYS A 79 11.60 -14.91 -1.42
N ASP A 80 10.71 -15.70 -2.02
CA ASP A 80 10.85 -17.15 -2.13
C ASP A 80 12.01 -17.53 -3.04
N LEU A 81 12.20 -16.83 -4.17
CA LEU A 81 13.35 -17.03 -5.05
C LEU A 81 14.67 -16.83 -4.28
N LEU A 82 14.73 -15.84 -3.40
CA LEU A 82 15.92 -15.53 -2.61
C LEU A 82 16.13 -16.48 -1.42
N THR A 83 15.07 -16.94 -0.76
CA THR A 83 15.20 -17.82 0.42
C THR A 83 15.41 -19.28 0.03
N THR A 84 14.67 -19.80 -0.96
CA THR A 84 14.69 -21.22 -1.33
C THR A 84 15.83 -21.59 -2.28
N HIS A 85 16.13 -20.77 -3.30
CA HIS A 85 17.11 -21.14 -4.32
C HIS A 85 18.55 -20.78 -3.94
N MET A 86 18.74 -19.78 -3.08
CA MET A 86 20.07 -19.34 -2.66
C MET A 86 20.49 -19.89 -1.28
N SER A 87 19.64 -20.66 -0.60
CA SER A 87 19.90 -21.23 0.74
C SER A 87 20.47 -20.22 1.75
N ILE A 88 20.00 -18.98 1.68
CA ILE A 88 20.51 -17.86 2.48
C ILE A 88 19.98 -18.03 3.90
N GLN A 89 20.79 -18.64 4.77
CA GLN A 89 20.53 -18.66 6.21
C GLN A 89 20.54 -17.23 6.76
N ALA A 90 19.72 -16.96 7.79
CA ALA A 90 19.58 -15.64 8.42
C ALA A 90 20.92 -15.03 8.90
N GLU A 91 21.91 -15.88 9.16
CA GLU A 91 23.26 -15.50 9.62
C GLU A 91 24.26 -15.24 8.49
N SER A 92 23.87 -15.45 7.22
CA SER A 92 24.78 -15.30 6.09
C SER A 92 24.97 -13.83 5.71
N LEU A 93 26.19 -13.50 5.24
CA LEU A 93 26.56 -12.17 4.72
C LEU A 93 25.67 -11.72 3.54
N ALA A 94 24.90 -12.63 2.94
CA ALA A 94 23.92 -12.32 1.92
C ALA A 94 22.67 -11.59 2.48
N TYR A 95 22.22 -11.83 3.73
CA TYR A 95 21.15 -11.05 4.35
C TYR A 95 21.50 -9.57 4.53
N PHE A 96 22.78 -9.27 4.71
CA PHE A 96 23.31 -7.90 4.79
C PHE A 96 23.25 -7.15 3.46
N LEU A 97 23.58 -7.82 2.36
CA LEU A 97 23.67 -7.20 1.03
C LEU A 97 22.32 -7.11 0.33
N LEU A 98 21.41 -8.04 0.61
CA LEU A 98 20.11 -8.18 -0.06
C LEU A 98 19.26 -6.89 -0.06
N PRO A 99 18.96 -6.23 1.07
CA PRO A 99 18.18 -5.00 1.07
C PRO A 99 18.86 -3.89 0.25
N GLY A 100 20.19 -3.83 0.29
CA GLY A 100 20.98 -2.89 -0.50
C GLY A 100 20.83 -3.12 -2.00
N THR A 101 20.88 -4.37 -2.47
CA THR A 101 20.70 -4.69 -3.89
C THR A 101 19.28 -4.39 -4.36
N GLY A 102 18.25 -4.71 -3.56
CA GLY A 102 16.86 -4.35 -3.86
C GLY A 102 16.64 -2.85 -4.01
N MET A 103 17.20 -2.06 -3.08
CA MET A 103 17.18 -0.59 -3.15
C MET A 103 17.90 -0.07 -4.41
N LEU A 104 19.03 -0.68 -4.79
CA LEU A 104 19.76 -0.30 -5.99
C LEU A 104 18.96 -0.59 -7.25
N LEU A 105 18.37 -1.78 -7.35
CA LEU A 105 17.55 -2.19 -8.50
C LEU A 105 16.33 -1.28 -8.64
N SER A 106 15.64 -0.99 -7.53
CA SER A 106 14.56 0.00 -7.49
C SER A 106 15.03 1.38 -7.96
N LEU A 107 16.16 1.87 -7.44
CA LEU A 107 16.73 3.15 -7.83
C LEU A 107 17.07 3.22 -9.33
N LEU A 108 17.70 2.17 -9.87
CA LEU A 108 18.07 2.09 -11.29
C LEU A 108 16.82 2.02 -12.17
N PHE A 109 15.82 1.23 -11.79
CA PHE A 109 14.54 1.12 -12.50
C PHE A 109 13.85 2.49 -12.58
N VAL A 110 13.73 3.19 -11.44
CA VAL A 110 13.12 4.52 -11.39
C VAL A 110 13.92 5.53 -12.22
N ARG A 111 15.26 5.51 -12.14
CA ARG A 111 16.12 6.47 -12.83
C ARG A 111 16.15 6.28 -14.34
N TYR A 112 16.23 5.05 -14.83
CA TYR A 112 16.44 4.76 -16.26
C TYR A 112 15.13 4.49 -17.01
N PHE A 113 14.16 3.81 -16.41
CA PHE A 113 12.91 3.43 -17.08
C PHE A 113 11.78 4.40 -16.79
N VAL A 114 11.53 4.70 -15.51
CA VAL A 114 10.39 5.54 -15.12
C VAL A 114 10.66 7.02 -15.39
N LYS A 115 11.87 7.50 -15.08
CA LYS A 115 12.29 8.91 -15.21
C LYS A 115 11.33 9.88 -14.53
N ASP A 116 10.69 9.43 -13.45
CA ASP A 116 9.75 10.21 -12.65
C ASP A 116 9.90 9.88 -11.17
N ASN A 117 9.48 10.79 -10.30
CA ASN A 117 9.58 10.59 -8.86
C ASN A 117 8.30 9.93 -8.32
N ILE A 118 8.42 8.62 -8.06
CA ILE A 118 7.34 7.78 -7.54
C ILE A 118 7.44 7.52 -6.02
N SER A 119 8.40 8.15 -5.34
CA SER A 119 8.58 8.00 -3.89
C SER A 119 7.41 8.61 -3.13
N HIS A 120 7.07 8.02 -1.98
CA HIS A 120 5.99 8.44 -1.08
C HIS A 120 4.62 8.54 -1.78
N GLY A 121 4.13 7.41 -2.30
CA GLY A 121 2.92 7.32 -3.12
C GLY A 121 1.69 8.06 -2.58
N VAL A 122 1.34 7.91 -1.29
CA VAL A 122 0.19 8.63 -0.69
C VAL A 122 0.35 10.15 -0.77
N THR A 123 1.55 10.68 -0.49
CA THR A 123 1.85 12.10 -0.62
C THR A 123 1.70 12.58 -2.07
N ARG A 124 2.06 11.76 -3.05
CA ARG A 124 1.88 12.07 -4.48
C ARG A 124 0.43 12.06 -4.92
N VAL A 125 -0.40 11.17 -4.38
CA VAL A 125 -1.85 11.19 -4.60
C VAL A 125 -2.43 12.52 -4.10
N LEU A 126 -2.10 12.91 -2.86
CA LEU A 126 -2.53 14.17 -2.26
C LEU A 126 -2.07 15.40 -3.05
N GLU A 127 -0.81 15.42 -3.50
CA GLU A 127 -0.28 16.47 -4.37
C GLU A 127 -1.06 16.53 -5.69
N SER A 128 -1.37 15.38 -6.29
CA SER A 128 -2.11 15.33 -7.57
C SER A 128 -3.53 15.87 -7.45
N ILE A 129 -4.20 15.59 -6.34
CA ILE A 129 -5.54 16.11 -6.03
C ILE A 129 -5.49 17.62 -5.85
N SER A 130 -4.49 18.11 -5.13
CA SER A 130 -4.35 19.51 -4.73
C SER A 130 -3.92 20.42 -5.88
N VAL A 131 -2.95 19.99 -6.69
CA VAL A 131 -2.27 20.85 -7.66
C VAL A 131 -2.53 20.41 -9.10
N ASN A 132 -2.62 19.11 -9.37
CA ASN A 132 -2.64 18.57 -10.75
C ASN A 132 -4.04 18.19 -11.24
N LYS A 133 -5.11 18.75 -10.66
CA LYS A 133 -6.50 18.43 -11.02
C LYS A 133 -6.79 16.92 -11.01
N SER A 134 -6.19 16.20 -10.06
CA SER A 134 -6.32 14.74 -9.89
C SER A 134 -5.83 13.93 -11.09
N LEU A 135 -4.94 14.49 -11.92
CA LEU A 135 -4.32 13.83 -13.06
C LEU A 135 -2.99 13.18 -12.66
N ILE A 136 -2.90 11.86 -12.84
CA ILE A 136 -1.71 11.05 -12.56
C ILE A 136 -1.25 10.40 -13.87
N LYS A 137 0.08 10.41 -14.11
CA LYS A 137 0.66 9.86 -15.35
C LYS A 137 0.41 8.35 -15.47
N PRO A 138 0.18 7.81 -16.69
CA PRO A 138 -0.13 6.38 -16.92
C PRO A 138 0.89 5.39 -16.40
N HIS A 139 2.18 5.72 -16.47
CA HIS A 139 3.22 4.78 -16.06
C HIS A 139 3.14 4.43 -14.56
N ASN A 140 2.50 5.29 -13.75
CA ASN A 140 2.26 5.06 -12.34
C ASN A 140 1.24 3.95 -12.06
N CYS A 141 0.54 3.44 -13.08
CA CYS A 141 -0.30 2.24 -12.95
C CYS A 141 0.52 0.95 -12.77
N TYR A 142 1.84 0.96 -12.98
CA TYR A 142 2.68 -0.23 -12.82
C TYR A 142 4.07 0.06 -12.23
N SER A 143 4.61 1.28 -12.39
CA SER A 143 5.97 1.61 -11.95
C SER A 143 6.17 1.44 -10.45
N SER A 144 5.20 1.87 -9.64
CA SER A 144 5.20 1.70 -8.18
C SER A 144 5.17 0.23 -7.77
N VAL A 145 4.41 -0.61 -8.48
CA VAL A 145 4.32 -2.06 -8.21
C VAL A 145 5.68 -2.72 -8.39
N ILE A 146 6.33 -2.50 -9.55
CA ILE A 146 7.63 -3.11 -9.86
C ILE A 146 8.72 -2.62 -8.89
N SER A 147 8.80 -1.31 -8.67
CA SER A 147 9.82 -0.72 -7.80
C SER A 147 9.67 -1.17 -6.34
N SER A 148 8.43 -1.28 -5.88
CA SER A 148 8.12 -1.75 -4.53
C SER A 148 8.37 -3.25 -4.37
N ALA A 149 8.03 -4.07 -5.37
CA ALA A 149 8.35 -5.50 -5.35
C ALA A 149 9.86 -5.74 -5.22
N LEU A 150 10.68 -4.97 -5.95
CA LEU A 150 12.15 -5.02 -5.84
C LEU A 150 12.65 -4.53 -4.47
N THR A 151 12.05 -3.48 -3.91
CA THR A 151 12.51 -2.95 -2.62
C THR A 151 12.14 -3.90 -1.48
N ILE A 152 10.87 -4.32 -1.41
CA ILE A 152 10.32 -5.12 -0.30
C ILE A 152 10.71 -6.59 -0.43
N GLY A 153 10.67 -7.15 -1.64
CA GLY A 153 11.03 -8.54 -1.90
C GLY A 153 12.47 -8.88 -1.53
N PHE A 154 13.39 -7.92 -1.67
CA PHE A 154 14.79 -8.05 -1.24
C PHE A 154 15.01 -7.71 0.25
N GLY A 155 13.96 -7.36 0.99
CA GLY A 155 14.02 -7.12 2.44
C GLY A 155 14.12 -5.67 2.88
N GLY A 156 13.86 -4.70 2.00
CA GLY A 156 13.77 -3.29 2.37
C GLY A 156 12.72 -3.05 3.47
N SER A 157 13.06 -2.25 4.48
CA SER A 157 12.27 -2.10 5.71
C SER A 157 11.10 -1.11 5.54
N VAL A 158 10.20 -1.38 4.61
CA VAL A 158 9.10 -0.49 4.18
C VAL A 158 7.86 -1.30 3.82
N GLY A 159 6.70 -0.65 3.79
CA GLY A 159 5.42 -1.30 3.46
C GLY A 159 4.97 -1.15 2.01
N ALA A 160 4.18 -2.11 1.51
CA ALA A 160 3.65 -2.13 0.14
C ALA A 160 2.48 -1.16 -0.10
N GLU A 161 1.94 -0.53 0.94
CA GLU A 161 0.66 0.18 0.90
C GLU A 161 0.74 1.50 0.12
N ALA A 162 1.78 2.30 0.33
CA ALA A 162 1.88 3.58 -0.37
C ALA A 162 2.07 3.40 -1.90
N PRO A 163 2.91 2.46 -2.37
CA PRO A 163 3.00 2.11 -3.79
C PRO A 163 1.66 1.66 -4.37
N ILE A 164 0.92 0.79 -3.69
CA ILE A 164 -0.35 0.29 -4.24
C ILE A 164 -1.46 1.34 -4.23
N VAL A 165 -1.52 2.19 -3.19
CA VAL A 165 -2.44 3.34 -3.15
C VAL A 165 -2.18 4.26 -4.34
N TYR A 166 -0.91 4.52 -4.66
CA TYR A 166 -0.56 5.35 -5.81
C TYR A 166 -0.93 4.69 -7.14
N THR A 167 -0.71 3.38 -7.25
CA THR A 167 -1.13 2.58 -8.41
C THR A 167 -2.65 2.64 -8.62
N GLY A 168 -3.43 2.37 -7.57
CA GLY A 168 -4.89 2.41 -7.61
C GLY A 168 -5.41 3.80 -7.98
N ALA A 169 -4.87 4.84 -7.34
CA ALA A 169 -5.14 6.23 -7.69
C ALA A 169 -4.81 6.54 -9.16
N ALA A 170 -3.69 6.05 -9.68
CA ALA A 170 -3.30 6.22 -11.07
C ALA A 170 -4.29 5.53 -12.03
N ILE A 171 -4.75 4.32 -11.71
CA ILE A 171 -5.78 3.61 -12.49
C ILE A 171 -7.05 4.45 -12.54
N GLY A 172 -7.56 4.89 -11.38
CA GLY A 172 -8.76 5.73 -11.30
C GLY A 172 -8.63 7.06 -12.07
N SER A 173 -7.49 7.73 -11.93
CA SER A 173 -7.18 8.97 -12.66
C SER A 173 -7.20 8.76 -14.16
N ASN A 174 -6.56 7.70 -14.66
CA ASN A 174 -6.44 7.42 -16.09
C ASN A 174 -7.76 7.00 -16.72
N VAL A 175 -8.58 6.21 -16.01
CA VAL A 175 -9.94 5.87 -16.44
C VAL A 175 -10.79 7.13 -16.56
N GLY A 176 -10.79 7.99 -15.53
CA GLY A 176 -11.54 9.26 -15.56
C GLY A 176 -11.06 10.21 -16.65
N ARG A 177 -9.75 10.32 -16.84
CA ARG A 177 -9.13 11.16 -17.89
C ARG A 177 -9.48 10.67 -19.28
N SER A 178 -9.46 9.36 -19.51
CA SER A 178 -9.77 8.75 -20.81
C SER A 178 -11.20 9.04 -21.26
N LEU A 179 -12.13 9.17 -20.32
CA LEU A 179 -13.53 9.52 -20.58
C LEU A 179 -13.79 11.03 -20.64
N GLY A 180 -12.78 11.85 -20.34
CA GLY A 180 -12.89 13.31 -20.34
C GLY A 180 -13.81 13.85 -19.24
N LEU A 181 -13.84 13.19 -18.08
CA LEU A 181 -14.70 13.60 -16.96
C LEU A 181 -14.21 14.90 -16.30
N ASN A 182 -15.12 15.57 -15.60
CA ASN A 182 -14.81 16.77 -14.83
C ASN A 182 -13.88 16.46 -13.63
N TYR A 183 -13.27 17.49 -13.04
CA TYR A 183 -12.34 17.36 -11.92
C TYR A 183 -12.95 16.62 -10.71
N ARG A 184 -14.20 16.89 -10.34
CA ARG A 184 -14.86 16.25 -9.19
C ARG A 184 -14.99 14.74 -9.41
N SER A 185 -15.43 14.35 -10.60
CA SER A 185 -15.62 12.96 -11.01
C SER A 185 -14.29 12.23 -11.15
N VAL A 186 -13.25 12.84 -11.73
CA VAL A 186 -11.89 12.25 -11.74
C VAL A 186 -11.35 12.08 -10.32
N THR A 187 -11.53 13.06 -9.45
CA THR A 187 -11.09 13.00 -8.05
C THR A 187 -11.79 11.87 -7.29
N LEU A 188 -13.09 11.68 -7.51
CA LEU A 188 -13.82 10.54 -6.96
C LEU A 188 -13.26 9.21 -7.45
N LEU A 189 -12.96 9.07 -8.75
CA LEU A 189 -12.39 7.84 -9.30
C LEU A 189 -10.97 7.58 -8.79
N VAL A 190 -10.16 8.62 -8.57
CA VAL A 190 -8.86 8.53 -7.88
C VAL A 190 -9.03 7.97 -6.47
N CYS A 191 -10.01 8.47 -5.72
CA CYS A 191 -10.33 7.95 -4.39
C CYS A 191 -10.86 6.51 -4.46
N CYS A 192 -11.71 6.18 -5.42
CA CYS A 192 -12.19 4.81 -5.64
C CYS A 192 -11.01 3.86 -5.84
N GLY A 193 -10.04 4.24 -6.68
CA GLY A 193 -8.82 3.46 -6.92
C GLY A 193 -7.96 3.30 -5.67
N ALA A 194 -7.73 4.38 -4.92
CA ALA A 194 -6.97 4.32 -3.67
C ALA A 194 -7.65 3.48 -2.58
N ALA A 195 -8.96 3.66 -2.39
CA ALA A 195 -9.77 2.87 -1.45
C ALA A 195 -9.73 1.38 -1.81
N SER A 196 -9.93 1.06 -3.08
CA SER A 196 -9.90 -0.32 -3.58
C SER A 196 -8.52 -0.96 -3.46
N ALA A 197 -7.43 -0.20 -3.62
CA ALA A 197 -6.07 -0.70 -3.41
C ALA A 197 -5.84 -1.13 -1.96
N ILE A 198 -6.29 -0.34 -0.98
CA ILE A 198 -6.20 -0.66 0.45
C ILE A 198 -7.12 -1.83 0.79
N ALA A 199 -8.35 -1.80 0.30
CA ALA A 199 -9.31 -2.87 0.49
C ALA A 199 -8.82 -4.21 -0.09
N GLY A 200 -8.14 -4.17 -1.24
CA GLY A 200 -7.56 -5.36 -1.88
C GLY A 200 -6.34 -5.91 -1.16
N ILE A 201 -5.42 -5.06 -0.68
CA ILE A 201 -4.19 -5.54 -0.03
C ILE A 201 -4.44 -6.08 1.39
N PHE A 202 -5.38 -5.48 2.13
CA PHE A 202 -5.70 -5.87 3.51
C PHE A 202 -6.97 -6.72 3.64
N ASN A 203 -7.72 -6.95 2.57
CA ASN A 203 -9.08 -7.51 2.64
C ASN A 203 -10.00 -6.72 3.61
N ALA A 204 -9.83 -5.41 3.67
CA ALA A 204 -10.51 -4.51 4.59
C ALA A 204 -11.27 -3.39 3.83
N PRO A 205 -12.48 -3.68 3.34
CA PRO A 205 -13.22 -2.74 2.48
C PRO A 205 -13.62 -1.45 3.20
N LEU A 206 -14.05 -1.50 4.47
CA LEU A 206 -14.44 -0.30 5.21
C LEU A 206 -13.23 0.58 5.52
N ALA A 207 -12.09 -0.02 5.88
CA ALA A 207 -10.84 0.68 6.09
C ALA A 207 -10.40 1.45 4.84
N GLY A 208 -10.54 0.87 3.65
CA GLY A 208 -10.21 1.56 2.38
C GLY A 208 -11.09 2.79 2.12
N VAL A 209 -12.39 2.71 2.43
CA VAL A 209 -13.31 3.84 2.30
C VAL A 209 -12.97 4.94 3.30
N LEU A 210 -12.77 4.59 4.57
CA LEU A 210 -12.42 5.54 5.63
C LEU A 210 -11.06 6.19 5.39
N PHE A 211 -10.09 5.46 4.84
CA PHE A 211 -8.81 6.01 4.40
C PHE A 211 -9.02 7.17 3.41
N CYS A 212 -9.93 7.03 2.46
CA CYS A 212 -10.19 8.12 1.52
C CYS A 212 -10.80 9.35 2.21
N PHE A 213 -11.74 9.16 3.13
CA PHE A 213 -12.39 10.25 3.86
C PHE A 213 -11.45 10.97 4.84
N GLU A 214 -10.61 10.24 5.58
CA GLU A 214 -9.73 10.85 6.59
C GLU A 214 -8.40 11.34 6.02
N ILE A 215 -7.85 10.66 5.01
CA ILE A 215 -6.48 10.91 4.53
C ILE A 215 -6.44 11.60 3.18
N LEU A 216 -7.28 11.20 2.20
CA LEU A 216 -7.17 11.73 0.83
C LEU A 216 -8.05 12.95 0.56
N LEU A 217 -9.33 12.93 0.96
CA LEU A 217 -10.26 14.04 0.83
C LEU A 217 -11.30 14.05 1.95
N PHE A 218 -11.32 15.14 2.70
CA PHE A 218 -12.32 15.37 3.76
C PHE A 218 -13.69 15.86 3.21
N ASN A 219 -13.71 16.49 2.03
CA ASN A 219 -14.91 17.14 1.46
C ASN A 219 -15.69 16.26 0.46
N LEU A 220 -15.83 14.97 0.77
CA LEU A 220 -16.60 14.04 -0.04
C LEU A 220 -18.09 14.06 0.38
N THR A 221 -18.99 14.16 -0.60
CA THR A 221 -20.44 14.13 -0.33
C THR A 221 -20.92 12.72 -0.04
N ILE A 222 -22.06 12.56 0.64
CA ILE A 222 -22.66 11.23 0.90
C ILE A 222 -22.87 10.44 -0.41
N GLY A 223 -23.16 11.12 -1.52
CA GLY A 223 -23.31 10.50 -2.85
C GLY A 223 -22.04 9.82 -3.38
N SER A 224 -20.85 10.17 -2.87
CA SER A 224 -19.58 9.52 -3.23
C SER A 224 -19.32 8.20 -2.51
N LEU A 225 -20.06 7.92 -1.42
CA LEU A 225 -19.88 6.75 -0.58
C LEU A 225 -20.22 5.46 -1.33
N ILE A 226 -21.28 5.47 -2.14
CA ILE A 226 -21.72 4.30 -2.90
C ILE A 226 -20.63 3.87 -3.91
N PRO A 227 -20.11 4.74 -4.80
CA PRO A 227 -18.99 4.39 -5.67
C PRO A 227 -17.75 3.88 -4.91
N LEU A 228 -17.38 4.52 -3.80
CA LEU A 228 -16.24 4.09 -2.98
C LEU A 228 -16.42 2.68 -2.44
N LEU A 229 -17.58 2.39 -1.82
CA LEU A 229 -17.90 1.05 -1.33
C LEU A 229 -17.87 0.02 -2.46
N THR A 230 -18.47 0.33 -3.61
CA THR A 230 -18.47 -0.62 -4.73
C THR A 230 -17.06 -0.94 -5.23
N ALA A 231 -16.17 0.05 -5.32
CA ALA A 231 -14.77 -0.17 -5.70
C ALA A 231 -14.02 -0.99 -4.64
N SER A 232 -14.20 -0.67 -3.36
CA SER A 232 -13.56 -1.41 -2.26
C SER A 232 -14.03 -2.85 -2.18
N ILE A 233 -15.35 -3.10 -2.20
CA ILE A 233 -15.92 -4.46 -2.14
C ILE A 233 -15.45 -5.29 -3.33
N THR A 234 -15.47 -4.72 -4.54
CA THR A 234 -15.01 -5.45 -5.73
C THR A 234 -13.54 -5.84 -5.63
N ALA A 235 -12.67 -4.95 -5.15
CA ALA A 235 -11.26 -5.29 -4.92
C ALA A 235 -11.07 -6.33 -3.82
N THR A 236 -11.81 -6.26 -2.71
CA THR A 236 -11.76 -7.27 -1.65
C THR A 236 -12.22 -8.64 -2.14
N VAL A 237 -13.30 -8.71 -2.94
CA VAL A 237 -13.77 -9.96 -3.55
C VAL A 237 -12.71 -10.52 -4.49
N VAL A 238 -12.14 -9.70 -5.37
CA VAL A 238 -11.07 -10.13 -6.29
C VAL A 238 -9.86 -10.65 -5.52
N SER A 239 -9.43 -9.92 -4.49
CA SER A 239 -8.30 -10.33 -3.66
C SER A 239 -8.58 -11.65 -2.93
N SER A 240 -9.78 -11.78 -2.33
CA SER A 240 -10.19 -12.99 -1.62
C SER A 240 -10.32 -14.21 -2.53
N LEU A 241 -10.74 -14.03 -3.79
CA LEU A 241 -10.83 -15.12 -4.76
C LEU A 241 -9.46 -15.62 -5.24
N VAL A 242 -8.48 -14.72 -5.38
CA VAL A 242 -7.16 -15.10 -5.90
C VAL A 242 -6.23 -15.54 -4.77
N MET A 243 -6.26 -14.85 -3.64
CA MET A 243 -5.37 -15.11 -2.50
C MET A 243 -5.95 -16.06 -1.45
N GLY A 244 -7.27 -16.30 -1.46
CA GLY A 244 -7.99 -16.94 -0.35
C GLY A 244 -8.27 -15.96 0.80
N GLU A 245 -8.37 -16.48 2.03
CA GLU A 245 -8.36 -15.62 3.23
C GLU A 245 -6.98 -14.93 3.30
N GLY A 246 -6.92 -13.62 3.02
CA GLY A 246 -5.67 -12.87 2.79
C GLY A 246 -4.72 -12.74 3.99
N VAL A 247 -4.19 -11.54 4.26
CA VAL A 247 -3.32 -11.32 5.43
C VAL A 247 -4.19 -11.26 6.69
N SER A 248 -4.73 -12.41 7.09
CA SER A 248 -5.46 -12.50 8.33
C SER A 248 -4.44 -12.60 9.46
N PHE A 249 -4.39 -11.60 10.33
CA PHE A 249 -3.74 -11.72 11.63
C PHE A 249 -4.65 -12.57 12.53
N THR A 250 -4.89 -13.83 12.13
CA THR A 250 -5.67 -14.78 12.90
C THR A 250 -4.90 -15.05 14.19
N SER A 251 -5.39 -14.46 15.26
CA SER A 251 -4.89 -14.69 16.61
C SER A 251 -6.09 -15.06 17.46
N THR A 252 -5.89 -15.94 18.43
CA THR A 252 -6.94 -16.24 19.42
C THR A 252 -7.11 -15.00 20.28
N THR A 253 -8.14 -14.19 19.97
CA THR A 253 -8.48 -13.02 20.77
C THR A 253 -9.08 -13.49 22.09
N ALA A 254 -8.60 -12.93 23.19
CA ALA A 254 -9.25 -13.13 24.49
C ALA A 254 -10.45 -12.18 24.59
N PRO A 255 -11.55 -12.58 25.26
CA PRO A 255 -12.69 -11.70 25.46
C PRO A 255 -12.27 -10.41 26.18
N PHE A 256 -12.84 -9.29 25.75
CA PHE A 256 -12.55 -7.99 26.35
C PHE A 256 -13.01 -7.94 27.81
N LEU A 257 -12.08 -7.62 28.71
CA LEU A 257 -12.34 -7.40 30.12
C LEU A 257 -12.30 -5.91 30.44
N THR A 258 -13.32 -5.40 31.14
CA THR A 258 -13.42 -4.00 31.56
C THR A 258 -12.26 -3.57 32.46
N SER A 259 -11.67 -4.52 33.22
CA SER A 259 -10.46 -4.29 34.04
C SER A 259 -9.26 -3.83 33.22
N ASN A 260 -9.23 -4.11 31.91
CA ASN A 260 -8.08 -3.81 31.06
C ASN A 260 -8.10 -2.36 30.52
N ILE A 261 -9.22 -1.63 30.71
CA ILE A 261 -9.40 -0.25 30.20
C ILE A 261 -8.27 0.71 30.62
N PRO A 262 -7.81 0.77 31.89
CA PRO A 262 -6.72 1.66 32.28
C PRO A 262 -5.42 1.40 31.51
N TYR A 263 -5.14 0.14 31.21
CA TYR A 263 -3.94 -0.26 30.47
C TYR A 263 -4.04 0.09 28.98
N TYR A 264 -5.24 0.04 28.39
CA TYR A 264 -5.48 0.53 27.02
C TYR A 264 -5.38 2.06 26.92
N LEU A 265 -5.74 2.80 27.96
CA LEU A 265 -5.51 4.25 28.06
C LEU A 265 -4.01 4.56 28.09
N ILE A 266 -3.26 3.87 28.95
CA ILE A 266 -1.79 4.00 29.02
C ILE A 266 -1.17 3.68 27.65
N LEU A 267 -1.56 2.56 27.04
CA LEU A 267 -1.12 2.18 25.71
C LEU A 267 -1.39 3.30 24.70
N GLY A 268 -2.58 3.90 24.71
CA GLY A 268 -2.94 4.99 23.80
C GLY A 268 -2.07 6.22 23.95
N VAL A 269 -1.80 6.66 25.19
CA VAL A 269 -0.91 7.79 25.46
C VAL A 269 0.52 7.50 25.00
N VAL A 270 1.04 6.30 25.31
CA VAL A 270 2.38 5.88 24.87
C VAL A 270 2.46 5.79 23.35
N CYS A 271 1.46 5.22 22.68
CA CYS A 271 1.33 5.23 21.22
C CYS A 271 1.42 6.67 20.69
N GLY A 272 0.74 7.63 21.31
CA GLY A 272 0.79 9.03 20.88
C GLY A 272 2.20 9.64 20.95
N PHE A 273 2.95 9.37 22.02
CA PHE A 273 4.36 9.80 22.12
C PHE A 273 5.26 9.10 21.10
N VAL A 274 5.10 7.79 20.90
CA VAL A 274 5.84 7.02 19.91
C VAL A 274 5.50 7.49 18.48
N SER A 275 4.26 7.90 18.20
CA SER A 275 3.88 8.50 16.92
C SER A 275 4.63 9.80 16.65
N ILE A 276 4.81 10.65 17.66
CA ILE A 276 5.60 11.90 17.54
C ILE A 276 7.06 11.56 17.25
N PHE A 277 7.64 10.60 17.98
CA PHE A 277 8.98 10.10 17.72
C PHE A 277 9.13 9.60 16.28
N PHE A 278 8.16 8.80 15.80
CA PHE A 278 8.14 8.29 14.43
C PHE A 278 8.16 9.43 13.41
N ILE A 279 7.21 10.37 13.49
CA ILE A 279 7.08 11.47 12.53
C ILE A 279 8.36 12.32 12.50
N ARG A 280 8.88 12.71 13.67
CA ARG A 280 10.05 13.60 13.76
C ARG A 280 11.31 12.91 13.26
N THR A 281 11.55 11.66 13.67
CA THR A 281 12.75 10.92 13.29
C THR A 281 12.76 10.62 11.80
N THR A 282 11.65 10.19 11.21
CA THR A 282 11.57 9.94 9.76
C THR A 282 11.89 11.21 8.96
N LEU A 283 11.24 12.33 9.27
CA LEU A 283 11.48 13.59 8.53
C LEU A 283 12.89 14.14 8.76
N MET A 284 13.44 13.98 9.96
CA MET A 284 14.81 14.39 10.26
C MET A 284 15.80 13.55 9.47
N MET A 285 15.67 12.22 9.51
CA MET A 285 16.57 11.30 8.82
C MET A 285 16.52 11.47 7.31
N GLU A 286 15.32 11.55 6.72
CA GLU A 286 15.16 11.83 5.29
C GLU A 286 15.89 13.12 4.92
N SER A 287 15.68 14.22 5.66
CA SER A 287 16.33 15.51 5.37
C SER A 287 17.86 15.51 5.53
N ARG A 288 18.40 14.66 6.40
CA ARG A 288 19.85 14.51 6.61
C ARG A 288 20.47 13.68 5.49
N ILE A 289 19.85 12.55 5.14
CA ILE A 289 20.36 11.65 4.10
C ILE A 289 20.23 12.30 2.72
N THR A 290 19.15 13.04 2.45
CA THR A 290 18.95 13.72 1.16
C THR A 290 19.90 14.89 0.92
N ARG A 291 20.60 15.40 1.96
CA ARG A 291 21.66 16.40 1.78
C ARG A 291 22.89 15.87 1.04
N ILE A 292 23.08 14.55 1.01
CA ILE A 292 24.17 13.92 0.24
C ILE A 292 23.81 14.02 -1.24
N SER A 293 24.54 14.81 -2.02
CA SER A 293 24.21 15.14 -3.41
C SER A 293 24.34 13.95 -4.37
N ASN A 294 25.36 13.11 -4.17
CA ASN A 294 25.58 11.94 -5.02
C ASN A 294 24.62 10.79 -4.64
N THR A 295 23.79 10.39 -5.59
CA THR A 295 22.76 9.35 -5.40
C THR A 295 23.37 8.00 -5.03
N TYR A 296 24.53 7.64 -5.60
CA TYR A 296 25.16 6.34 -5.34
C TYR A 296 25.82 6.29 -3.97
N THR A 297 26.42 7.38 -3.50
CA THR A 297 26.98 7.44 -2.14
C THR A 297 25.87 7.44 -1.10
N ARG A 298 24.76 8.16 -1.37
CA ARG A 298 23.56 8.12 -0.53
C ARG A 298 23.00 6.71 -0.41
N TRP A 299 22.88 6.01 -1.53
CA TRP A 299 22.47 4.61 -1.56
C TRP A 299 23.43 3.73 -0.75
N ALA A 300 24.74 3.82 -0.99
CA ALA A 300 25.74 2.98 -0.32
C ALA A 300 25.73 3.15 1.20
N ILE A 301 25.64 4.39 1.70
CA ILE A 301 25.54 4.68 3.13
C ILE A 301 24.26 4.09 3.72
N SER A 302 23.15 4.25 3.01
CA SER A 302 21.84 3.76 3.48
C SER A 302 21.77 2.23 3.46
N ALA A 303 22.31 1.59 2.42
CA ALA A 303 22.39 0.15 2.28
C ALA A 303 23.28 -0.49 3.36
N LEU A 304 24.46 0.11 3.62
CA LEU A 304 25.37 -0.36 4.68
C LEU A 304 24.70 -0.24 6.06
N ALA A 305 24.13 0.93 6.38
CA ALA A 305 23.45 1.15 7.65
C ALA A 305 22.25 0.21 7.84
N LEU A 306 21.42 0.03 6.81
CA LEU A 306 20.27 -0.87 6.83
C LEU A 306 20.72 -2.33 6.99
N GLY A 307 21.71 -2.77 6.23
CA GLY A 307 22.27 -4.12 6.33
C GLY A 307 22.81 -4.39 7.74
N THR A 308 23.55 -3.45 8.33
CA THR A 308 24.08 -3.62 9.71
C THR A 308 22.95 -3.72 10.72
N LEU A 309 21.91 -2.90 10.60
CA LEU A 309 20.75 -2.96 11.49
C LEU A 309 20.02 -4.31 11.38
N ILE A 310 19.83 -4.82 10.16
CA ILE A 310 19.16 -6.11 9.93
C ILE A 310 20.00 -7.28 10.46
N LEU A 311 21.33 -7.24 10.31
CA LEU A 311 22.20 -8.26 10.90
C LEU A 311 22.10 -8.30 12.43
N LEU A 312 22.05 -7.13 13.08
CA LEU A 312 21.94 -7.05 14.54
C LEU A 312 20.53 -7.38 15.03
N PHE A 313 19.51 -7.00 14.24
CA PHE A 313 18.10 -7.16 14.56
C PHE A 313 17.34 -7.71 13.33
N PRO A 314 17.35 -9.04 13.13
CA PRO A 314 16.65 -9.69 12.02
C PRO A 314 15.17 -9.31 11.85
N PRO A 315 14.38 -9.03 12.92
CA PRO A 315 12.99 -8.59 12.78
C PRO A 315 12.79 -7.28 12.00
N LEU A 316 13.86 -6.51 11.77
CA LEU A 316 13.82 -5.31 10.93
C LEU A 316 13.68 -5.60 9.44
N TYR A 317 13.96 -6.83 9.00
CA TYR A 317 13.89 -7.26 7.60
C TYR A 317 12.46 -7.17 7.03
N GLY A 318 12.32 -6.52 5.87
CA GLY A 318 11.03 -6.33 5.22
C GLY A 318 10.01 -5.55 6.07
N GLU A 319 8.73 -5.86 5.88
CA GLU A 319 7.64 -5.24 6.64
C GLU A 319 7.64 -5.63 8.13
N GLY A 320 8.16 -6.80 8.46
CA GLY A 320 8.13 -7.36 9.82
C GLY A 320 6.90 -8.22 10.12
N CYS A 321 5.97 -8.41 9.17
CA CYS A 321 4.75 -9.19 9.38
C CYS A 321 5.01 -10.61 9.93
N GLY A 322 6.07 -11.30 9.49
CA GLY A 322 6.40 -12.63 10.01
C GLY A 322 6.72 -12.66 11.51
N SER A 323 7.52 -11.71 12.01
CA SER A 323 7.84 -11.64 13.45
C SER A 323 6.63 -11.18 14.27
N LEU A 324 5.80 -10.30 13.72
CA LEU A 324 4.57 -9.85 14.37
C LEU A 324 3.54 -10.97 14.49
N THR A 325 3.32 -11.75 13.44
CA THR A 325 2.43 -12.93 13.49
C THR A 325 2.96 -13.98 14.46
N ALA A 326 4.28 -14.18 14.52
CA ALA A 326 4.89 -15.08 15.51
C ALA A 326 4.63 -14.61 16.95
N LEU A 327 4.74 -13.31 17.22
CA LEU A 327 4.41 -12.71 18.53
C LEU A 327 2.92 -12.83 18.86
N LEU A 328 2.04 -12.57 17.90
CA LEU A 328 0.58 -12.68 18.07
C LEU A 328 0.14 -14.11 18.41
N ASN A 329 0.88 -15.11 17.92
CA ASN A 329 0.62 -16.53 18.16
C ASN A 329 1.42 -17.11 19.34
N ASN A 330 1.99 -16.26 20.21
CA ASN A 330 2.83 -16.65 21.37
C ASN A 330 4.08 -17.49 21.03
N ASN A 331 4.48 -17.57 19.77
CA ASN A 331 5.69 -18.25 19.34
C ASN A 331 6.90 -17.30 19.40
N VAL A 332 7.19 -16.81 20.61
CA VAL A 332 8.23 -15.79 20.84
C VAL A 332 9.62 -16.32 20.46
N GLU A 333 9.87 -17.62 20.60
CA GLU A 333 11.13 -18.26 20.21
C GLU A 333 11.39 -18.17 18.71
N VAL A 334 10.35 -18.29 17.88
CA VAL A 334 10.42 -18.14 16.41
C VAL A 334 10.54 -16.66 16.01
N ALA A 335 10.08 -15.73 16.84
CA ALA A 335 10.21 -14.30 16.55
C ALA A 335 11.64 -13.77 16.75
N VAL A 336 12.48 -14.48 17.50
CA VAL A 336 13.87 -14.13 17.83
C VAL A 336 14.88 -14.94 16.99
N ASP A 337 14.39 -15.79 16.07
CA ASP A 337 15.07 -16.81 15.28
C ASP A 337 16.54 -16.51 14.96
N SER A 338 17.40 -16.85 15.91
CA SER A 338 18.85 -16.86 15.77
C SER A 338 19.44 -17.69 16.89
N LEU A 339 20.41 -18.53 16.55
CA LEU A 339 21.17 -19.37 17.48
C LEU A 339 21.82 -18.54 18.60
N ILE A 340 22.06 -17.25 18.33
CA ILE A 340 22.75 -16.27 19.17
C ILE A 340 21.97 -15.91 20.44
N TYR A 341 20.63 -15.79 20.35
CA TYR A 341 19.81 -15.33 21.48
C TYR A 341 19.11 -16.45 22.26
N GLY A 342 19.23 -17.71 21.83
CA GLY A 342 18.66 -18.86 22.55
C GLY A 342 19.19 -19.05 23.98
N SER A 343 20.37 -18.49 24.29
CA SER A 343 20.92 -18.48 25.65
C SER A 343 20.44 -17.28 26.50
N LEU A 344 20.22 -16.11 25.87
CA LEU A 344 19.75 -14.88 26.53
C LEU A 344 18.23 -14.85 26.74
N SER A 345 17.46 -15.62 25.97
CA SER A 345 16.00 -15.75 26.11
C SER A 345 15.57 -16.32 27.47
N ARG A 346 16.50 -16.92 28.23
CA ARG A 346 16.26 -17.46 29.56
C ARG A 346 15.86 -16.38 30.59
N ASN A 347 16.24 -15.12 30.36
CA ASN A 347 15.79 -14.01 31.19
C ASN A 347 14.45 -13.47 30.66
N ALA A 348 13.41 -13.50 31.49
CA ALA A 348 12.06 -13.10 31.09
C ALA A 348 11.97 -11.63 30.61
N TRP A 349 12.88 -10.76 31.09
CA TRP A 349 12.97 -9.36 30.68
C TRP A 349 13.70 -9.12 29.35
N PHE A 350 14.41 -10.12 28.81
CA PHE A 350 15.15 -9.96 27.56
C PHE A 350 14.22 -9.64 26.38
N ILE A 351 13.09 -10.35 26.30
CA ILE A 351 12.09 -10.22 25.22
C ILE A 351 11.56 -8.78 25.10
N PRO A 352 10.96 -8.16 26.15
CA PRO A 352 10.44 -6.80 26.02
C PRO A 352 11.54 -5.77 25.74
N VAL A 353 12.75 -5.94 26.29
CA VAL A 353 13.87 -5.04 26.02
C VAL A 353 14.35 -5.14 24.56
N PHE A 354 14.50 -6.36 24.04
CA PHE A 354 14.88 -6.61 22.66
C PHE A 354 13.86 -6.01 21.68
N PHE A 355 12.58 -6.26 21.89
CA PHE A 355 11.53 -5.72 21.03
C PHE A 355 11.36 -4.20 21.17
N THR A 356 11.67 -3.62 22.34
CA THR A 356 11.77 -2.16 22.48
C THR A 356 12.89 -1.59 21.60
N ALA A 357 14.06 -2.24 21.55
CA ALA A 357 15.14 -1.84 20.67
C ALA A 357 14.73 -1.97 19.18
N VAL A 358 14.11 -3.09 18.80
CA VAL A 358 13.57 -3.30 17.44
C VAL A 358 12.59 -2.18 17.05
N LEU A 359 11.66 -1.83 17.94
CA LEU A 359 10.69 -0.76 17.74
C LEU A 359 11.40 0.57 17.43
N LEU A 360 12.37 0.96 18.26
CA LEU A 360 13.08 2.23 18.07
C LEU A 360 13.90 2.24 16.79
N LEU A 361 14.55 1.11 16.46
CA LEU A 361 15.41 0.97 15.28
C LEU A 361 14.64 0.84 13.97
N LYS A 362 13.39 0.35 14.00
CA LYS A 362 12.55 0.21 12.80
C LYS A 362 12.34 1.54 12.07
N VAL A 363 12.19 2.65 12.79
CA VAL A 363 12.07 3.99 12.18
C VAL A 363 13.33 4.34 11.38
N PHE A 364 14.51 4.00 11.89
CA PHE A 364 15.78 4.25 11.21
C PHE A 364 15.93 3.35 9.99
N ALA A 365 15.69 2.04 10.12
CA ALA A 365 15.74 1.09 9.02
C ALA A 365 14.83 1.51 7.86
N MET A 366 13.61 1.92 8.19
CA MET A 366 12.66 2.46 7.22
C MET A 366 13.17 3.74 6.55
N SER A 367 13.69 4.68 7.34
CA SER A 367 14.20 5.96 6.83
C SER A 367 15.40 5.76 5.91
N PHE A 368 16.32 4.84 6.22
CA PHE A 368 17.44 4.48 5.33
C PHE A 368 16.93 3.86 4.03
N THR A 369 15.93 2.98 4.10
CA THR A 369 15.36 2.34 2.91
C THR A 369 14.77 3.38 1.95
N ASN A 370 13.91 4.27 2.45
CA ASN A 370 13.27 5.30 1.62
C ASN A 370 14.25 6.38 1.14
N ALA A 371 15.09 6.91 2.04
CA ALA A 371 16.01 7.98 1.68
C ALA A 371 17.17 7.51 0.77
N GLY A 372 17.52 6.22 0.84
CA GLY A 372 18.53 5.58 0.00
C GLY A 372 18.06 5.20 -1.41
N GLY A 373 16.80 5.44 -1.76
CA GLY A 373 16.26 5.19 -3.11
C GLY A 373 15.30 4.00 -3.23
N GLY A 374 14.98 3.33 -2.13
CA GLY A 374 13.90 2.35 -2.07
C GLY A 374 12.53 3.01 -2.23
N VAL A 375 11.58 2.26 -2.78
CA VAL A 375 10.19 2.71 -2.94
C VAL A 375 9.28 1.89 -2.03
N GLY A 376 8.72 2.54 -1.01
CA GLY A 376 7.77 1.93 -0.10
C GLY A 376 7.01 2.94 0.77
N GLY A 377 6.11 2.40 1.58
CA GLY A 377 5.21 3.11 2.47
C GLY A 377 5.65 3.11 3.93
N THR A 378 5.12 4.08 4.67
CA THR A 378 5.23 4.18 6.14
C THR A 378 4.18 3.36 6.86
N PHE A 379 3.15 2.92 6.17
CA PHE A 379 1.97 2.30 6.75
C PHE A 379 2.31 0.96 7.42
N GLY A 380 2.93 0.02 6.71
CA GLY A 380 3.39 -1.25 7.27
C GLY A 380 4.30 -1.09 8.49
N PRO A 381 5.38 -0.28 8.44
CA PRO A 381 6.24 -0.01 9.59
C PRO A 381 5.49 0.59 10.80
N THR A 382 4.49 1.45 10.59
CA THR A 382 3.66 1.97 11.70
C THR A 382 2.77 0.90 12.32
N LEU A 383 2.18 0.03 11.50
CA LEU A 383 1.38 -1.10 11.99
C LEU A 383 2.25 -2.06 12.79
N TYR A 384 3.43 -2.42 12.26
CA TYR A 384 4.40 -3.29 12.93
C TYR A 384 4.89 -2.73 14.28
N MET A 385 5.32 -1.47 14.31
CA MET A 385 5.76 -0.82 15.54
C MET A 385 4.65 -0.72 16.58
N GLY A 386 3.40 -0.48 16.16
CA GLY A 386 2.26 -0.44 17.07
C GLY A 386 1.98 -1.81 17.68
N GLY A 387 2.04 -2.86 16.86
CA GLY A 387 1.93 -4.25 17.29
C GLY A 387 2.97 -4.63 18.35
N ILE A 388 4.24 -4.31 18.08
CA ILE A 388 5.32 -4.54 19.05
C ILE A 388 5.12 -3.72 20.33
N LEU A 389 4.74 -2.45 20.21
CA LEU A 389 4.54 -1.59 21.38
C LEU A 389 3.49 -2.17 22.32
N GLY A 390 2.36 -2.60 21.75
CA GLY A 390 1.29 -3.26 22.49
C GLY A 390 1.77 -4.53 23.19
N PHE A 391 2.45 -5.40 22.46
CA PHE A 391 3.05 -6.62 23.01
C PHE A 391 4.02 -6.33 24.16
N VAL A 392 4.96 -5.41 23.96
CA VAL A 392 5.98 -5.03 24.96
C VAL A 392 5.32 -4.50 26.23
N ILE A 393 4.31 -3.65 26.10
CA ILE A 393 3.58 -3.09 27.26
C ILE A 393 2.85 -4.20 28.02
N ALA A 394 2.10 -5.05 27.34
CA ALA A 394 1.37 -6.15 27.99
C ALA A 394 2.32 -7.14 28.67
N ARG A 395 3.37 -7.58 27.96
CA ARG A 395 4.39 -8.48 28.50
C ARG A 395 5.09 -7.87 29.71
N SER A 396 5.45 -6.58 29.67
CA SER A 396 6.10 -5.90 30.80
C SER A 396 5.20 -5.83 32.03
N PHE A 397 3.91 -5.52 31.86
CA PHE A 397 2.96 -5.54 32.97
C PHE A 397 2.75 -6.94 33.55
N ASN A 398 2.64 -7.96 32.69
CA ASN A 398 2.56 -9.35 33.11
C ASN A 398 3.78 -9.78 33.95
N LEU A 399 4.99 -9.31 33.61
CA LEU A 399 6.22 -9.61 34.35
C LEU A 399 6.31 -8.91 35.71
N ILE A 400 5.70 -7.73 35.87
CA ILE A 400 5.68 -6.98 37.14
C ILE A 400 4.58 -7.49 38.10
N GLY A 401 3.75 -8.45 37.66
CA GLY A 401 2.72 -9.08 38.49
C GLY A 401 1.31 -8.52 38.30
N VAL A 402 1.05 -7.79 37.21
CA VAL A 402 -0.31 -7.44 36.78
C VAL A 402 -0.99 -8.70 36.20
N PRO A 403 -2.25 -9.00 36.55
CA PRO A 403 -2.91 -10.22 36.10
C PRO A 403 -3.07 -10.28 34.57
N GLY A 404 -2.43 -11.30 33.97
CA GLY A 404 -2.80 -11.97 32.72
C GLY A 404 -3.32 -11.09 31.56
N LEU A 405 -2.67 -9.96 31.28
CA LEU A 405 -3.05 -9.12 30.15
C LEU A 405 -2.85 -9.88 28.83
N PRO A 406 -3.88 -9.97 27.97
CA PRO A 406 -3.77 -10.69 26.71
C PRO A 406 -2.85 -9.96 25.73
N GLU A 407 -1.64 -10.48 25.54
CA GLU A 407 -0.59 -9.86 24.73
C GLU A 407 -1.00 -9.68 23.26
N SER A 408 -1.75 -10.63 22.70
CA SER A 408 -2.33 -10.57 21.36
C SER A 408 -3.28 -9.38 21.20
N ASN A 409 -4.23 -9.21 22.14
CA ASN A 409 -5.17 -8.08 22.11
C ASN A 409 -4.44 -6.74 22.21
N PHE A 410 -3.44 -6.64 23.09
CA PHE A 410 -2.66 -5.39 23.22
C PHE A 410 -1.83 -5.09 21.98
N ALA A 411 -1.24 -6.11 21.34
CA ALA A 411 -0.55 -5.93 20.07
C ALA A 411 -1.51 -5.39 18.99
N LEU A 412 -2.67 -6.01 18.79
CA LEU A 412 -3.67 -5.55 17.83
C LEU A 412 -4.15 -4.11 18.13
N VAL A 413 -4.46 -3.82 19.39
CA VAL A 413 -4.90 -2.48 19.80
C VAL A 413 -3.76 -1.45 19.65
N GLY A 414 -2.51 -1.85 19.89
CA GLY A 414 -1.32 -1.04 19.68
C GLY A 414 -1.07 -0.71 18.20
N MET A 415 -1.35 -1.64 17.28
CA MET A 415 -1.31 -1.37 15.83
C MET A 415 -2.21 -0.19 15.47
N ALA A 416 -3.49 -0.23 15.88
CA ALA A 416 -4.44 0.85 15.62
C ALA A 416 -4.02 2.14 16.32
N GLY A 417 -3.59 2.05 17.58
CA GLY A 417 -3.14 3.19 18.37
C GLY A 417 -2.00 3.96 17.69
N LEU A 418 -0.92 3.29 17.31
CA LEU A 418 0.22 3.97 16.68
C LEU A 418 -0.14 4.52 15.29
N MET A 419 -0.91 3.76 14.50
CA MET A 419 -1.35 4.17 13.18
C MET A 419 -2.25 5.42 13.24
N ALA A 420 -3.21 5.46 14.17
CA ALA A 420 -4.08 6.62 14.41
C ALA A 420 -3.27 7.89 14.74
N GLY A 421 -2.23 7.77 15.58
CA GLY A 421 -1.38 8.90 15.97
C GLY A 421 -0.45 9.41 14.87
N VAL A 422 0.12 8.51 14.05
CA VAL A 422 1.05 8.87 12.95
C VAL A 422 0.29 9.42 11.74
N MET A 423 -0.79 8.74 11.34
CA MET A 423 -1.56 9.09 10.15
C MET A 423 -2.56 10.21 10.40
N LYS A 424 -2.91 10.47 11.67
CA LYS A 424 -4.02 11.35 12.06
C LYS A 424 -5.37 10.89 11.50
N ALA A 425 -5.54 9.57 11.40
CA ALA A 425 -6.70 8.92 10.79
C ALA A 425 -7.20 7.78 11.72
N PRO A 426 -7.87 8.13 12.83
CA PRO A 426 -8.28 7.14 13.83
C PRO A 426 -9.33 6.16 13.31
N MET A 427 -10.32 6.60 12.52
CA MET A 427 -11.36 5.69 12.02
C MET A 427 -10.78 4.65 11.07
N THR A 428 -9.88 5.08 10.19
CA THR A 428 -9.14 4.20 9.28
C THR A 428 -8.38 3.13 10.05
N ALA A 429 -7.67 3.53 11.13
CA ALA A 429 -6.90 2.59 11.94
C ALA A 429 -7.79 1.60 12.71
N ILE A 430 -8.89 2.07 13.32
CA ILE A 430 -9.83 1.22 14.08
C ILE A 430 -10.44 0.16 13.17
N PHE A 431 -11.00 0.57 12.03
CA PHE A 431 -11.70 -0.34 11.12
C PHE A 431 -10.73 -1.25 10.37
N LEU A 432 -9.53 -0.78 10.04
CA LEU A 432 -8.50 -1.66 9.48
C LEU A 432 -8.22 -2.83 10.42
N ILE A 433 -7.91 -2.54 11.69
CA ILE A 433 -7.57 -3.60 12.63
C ILE A 433 -8.79 -4.49 12.92
N ALA A 434 -9.99 -3.91 13.05
CA ALA A 434 -11.21 -4.70 13.24
C ALA A 434 -11.50 -5.67 12.07
N GLU A 435 -11.26 -5.24 10.83
CA GLU A 435 -11.49 -6.09 9.65
C GLU A 435 -10.43 -7.18 9.50
N ILE A 436 -9.14 -6.88 9.68
CA ILE A 436 -8.06 -7.88 9.52
C ILE A 436 -7.95 -8.88 10.68
N THR A 437 -8.60 -8.60 11.81
CA THR A 437 -8.64 -9.50 12.98
C THR A 437 -9.89 -10.36 13.03
N GLY A 438 -10.85 -10.13 12.14
CA GLY A 438 -12.04 -10.98 11.98
C GLY A 438 -13.11 -10.79 13.05
N GLY A 439 -13.09 -9.71 13.83
CA GLY A 439 -14.07 -9.50 14.90
C GLY A 439 -14.16 -8.09 15.46
N TYR A 440 -15.37 -7.73 15.91
CA TYR A 440 -15.69 -6.46 16.58
C TYR A 440 -15.52 -6.50 18.09
N GLU A 441 -15.03 -7.61 18.65
CA GLU A 441 -14.86 -7.78 20.10
C GLU A 441 -13.87 -6.78 20.70
N LEU A 442 -12.86 -6.38 19.92
CA LEU A 442 -11.86 -5.39 20.32
C LEU A 442 -12.22 -3.95 19.89
N LEU A 443 -13.43 -3.69 19.39
CA LEU A 443 -13.80 -2.35 18.90
C LEU A 443 -13.65 -1.29 20.01
N VAL A 444 -14.12 -1.59 21.23
CA VAL A 444 -14.03 -0.66 22.36
C VAL A 444 -12.57 -0.30 22.70
N PRO A 445 -11.65 -1.25 22.97
CA PRO A 445 -10.26 -0.90 23.24
C PRO A 445 -9.56 -0.25 22.04
N LEU A 446 -9.89 -0.65 20.80
CA LEU A 446 -9.38 0.01 19.59
C LEU A 446 -9.74 1.49 19.54
N ILE A 447 -11.00 1.84 19.84
CA ILE A 447 -11.46 3.24 19.90
C ILE A 447 -10.71 3.99 21.00
N ILE A 448 -10.66 3.46 22.22
CA ILE A 448 -10.02 4.12 23.37
C ILE A 448 -8.56 4.45 23.06
N THR A 449 -7.77 3.44 22.67
CA THR A 449 -6.34 3.62 22.40
C THR A 449 -6.10 4.54 21.20
N SER A 450 -6.88 4.41 20.13
CA SER A 450 -6.73 5.24 18.92
C SER A 450 -7.05 6.71 19.18
N VAL A 451 -8.11 7.00 19.94
CA VAL A 451 -8.48 8.38 20.31
C VAL A 451 -7.41 8.98 21.23
N CYS A 452 -6.97 8.27 22.26
CA CYS A 452 -5.91 8.75 23.16
C CYS A 452 -4.60 9.04 22.41
N SER A 453 -4.20 8.14 21.51
CA SER A 453 -3.01 8.33 20.68
C SER A 453 -3.15 9.53 19.74
N PHE A 454 -4.30 9.65 19.08
CA PHE A 454 -4.59 10.77 18.19
C PHE A 454 -4.53 12.11 18.91
N VAL A 455 -5.21 12.24 20.05
CA VAL A 455 -5.25 13.47 20.86
C VAL A 455 -3.86 13.83 21.37
N THR A 456 -3.14 12.88 21.95
CA THR A 456 -1.78 13.07 22.47
C THR A 456 -0.84 13.52 21.36
N ALA A 457 -0.85 12.83 20.23
CA ALA A 457 0.01 13.16 19.11
C ALA A 457 -0.37 14.51 18.45
N ARG A 458 -1.67 14.83 18.34
CA ARG A 458 -2.16 16.06 17.69
C ARG A 458 -1.89 17.30 18.53
N GLY A 459 -1.88 17.16 19.86
CA GLY A 459 -1.52 18.26 20.77
C GLY A 459 -0.09 18.78 20.56
N ILE A 460 0.83 17.94 20.10
CA ILE A 460 2.24 18.31 19.88
C ILE A 460 2.58 18.47 18.39
N GLU A 461 2.02 17.63 17.52
CA GLU A 461 2.28 17.62 16.10
C GLU A 461 0.96 17.72 15.32
N PRO A 462 0.63 18.92 14.79
CA PRO A 462 -0.69 19.17 14.20
C PRO A 462 -0.88 18.48 12.84
N TYR A 463 0.21 18.24 12.10
CA TYR A 463 0.17 17.63 10.78
C TYR A 463 0.48 16.12 10.81
N SER A 464 -0.17 15.36 9.94
CA SER A 464 0.18 13.96 9.68
C SER A 464 1.49 13.85 8.91
N ILE A 465 2.09 12.65 8.89
CA ILE A 465 3.32 12.42 8.13
C ILE A 465 3.16 12.74 6.63
N TYR A 466 1.97 12.51 6.06
CA TYR A 466 1.70 12.77 4.66
C TYR A 466 1.48 14.26 4.36
N THR A 467 0.73 14.96 5.23
CA THR A 467 0.41 16.38 5.04
C THR A 467 1.59 17.28 5.37
N LYS A 468 2.41 16.92 6.37
CA LYS A 468 3.61 17.69 6.77
C LYS A 468 4.65 17.80 5.65
N ARG A 469 4.75 16.79 4.78
CA ARG A 469 5.61 16.84 3.58
C ARG A 469 5.11 17.90 2.58
N ILE A 470 3.82 17.91 2.30
CA ILE A 470 3.19 18.86 1.36
C ILE A 470 3.21 20.29 1.94
N ALA A 471 3.02 20.43 3.26
CA ALA A 471 3.10 21.69 3.98
C ALA A 471 4.47 22.37 3.79
N ARG A 472 5.55 21.58 3.93
CA ARG A 472 6.92 22.07 3.74
C ARG A 472 7.20 22.52 2.31
N GLU A 473 6.48 21.98 1.33
CA GLU A 473 6.58 22.38 -0.08
C GLU A 473 5.66 23.55 -0.45
N GLY A 474 4.85 24.07 0.48
CA GLY A 474 3.92 25.18 0.23
C GLY A 474 2.72 24.82 -0.64
N LYS A 475 2.42 23.53 -0.84
CA LYS A 475 1.38 23.02 -1.76
C LYS A 475 0.13 22.49 -1.04
N LEU A 476 -0.01 22.75 0.26
CA LEU A 476 -1.19 22.33 1.00
C LEU A 476 -2.40 23.09 0.46
N LEU A 477 -3.49 22.36 0.16
CA LEU A 477 -4.80 22.99 0.14
C LEU A 477 -5.00 23.61 1.52
N THR A 478 -5.07 24.94 1.59
CA THR A 478 -5.53 25.64 2.77
C THR A 478 -6.90 25.08 3.12
N LEU A 479 -7.02 24.52 4.33
CA LEU A 479 -8.27 24.11 4.95
C LEU A 479 -9.29 25.25 4.95
#